data_AF-A0AB35UYD9-F1
#
_entry.id   AF-A0AB35UYD9-F1
#
_cell.length_a   1.000
_cell.length_b   1.000
_cell.length_c   1.000
_cell.angle_alpha   90.00
_cell.angle_beta   90.00
_cell.angle_gamma   90.00
#
_symmetry.space_group_name_H-M   'P 1'
#
loop_
_entity.id
_entity.type
_entity.pdbx_description
1 polymer ?
#
loop_
_entity_poly.entity_id
_entity_poly.type
_entity_poly.pdbx_seq_one_letter_code
_entity_poly.pdbx_strand_id
1 'polypeptide(L)'
;MDSLFYRSIVVRELARNRASVTTCNLKLIIQLEQIGFRVDGYENFSLEIIDESHRVNTINSLIDLEALFSAGRDWSPEELVLYYREIGKIDRNFKIISWKHKNSYSIQIR
;
A
#
# COMPACT_ATOMS: atom_id res chain seq x y z
N MET A 1 16.71 -9.85 11.96
CA MET A 1 16.03 -9.00 10.96
C MET A 1 14.61 -9.48 10.87
N ASP A 2 13.62 -8.64 11.19
CA ASP A 2 12.22 -9.06 11.15
C ASP A 2 11.83 -9.46 9.72
N SER A 3 11.46 -10.73 9.57
CA SER A 3 11.14 -11.39 8.30
C SER A 3 9.79 -10.97 7.72
N LEU A 4 8.99 -10.21 8.48
CA LEU A 4 7.65 -9.80 8.10
C LEU A 4 7.68 -8.75 6.98
N PHE A 5 8.56 -7.76 7.05
CA PHE A 5 8.67 -6.70 6.04
C PHE A 5 8.97 -7.25 4.65
N TYR A 6 9.90 -8.18 4.55
CA TYR A 6 10.28 -8.79 3.27
C TYR A 6 9.16 -9.68 2.68
N ARG A 7 8.19 -10.09 3.50
CA ARG A 7 7.09 -10.97 3.09
C ARG A 7 5.78 -10.26 2.83
N SER A 8 5.72 -8.94 3.03
CA SER A 8 4.52 -8.13 2.87
C SER A 8 4.55 -7.27 1.60
N ILE A 9 3.38 -6.81 1.17
CA ILE A 9 3.26 -5.71 0.24
C ILE A 9 3.45 -4.41 1.02
N VAL A 10 4.29 -3.52 0.51
CA VAL A 10 4.50 -2.18 1.09
C VAL A 10 4.07 -1.15 0.07
N VAL A 11 3.02 -0.39 0.42
CA VAL A 11 2.47 0.67 -0.42
C VAL A 11 3.32 1.92 -0.26
N ARG A 12 3.74 2.53 -1.37
CA ARG A 12 4.69 3.66 -1.43
C ARG A 12 4.08 4.95 -1.97
N GLU A 13 3.06 4.86 -2.83
CA GLU A 13 2.38 5.99 -3.46
C GLU A 13 0.91 5.62 -3.69
N LEU A 14 0.00 6.58 -3.49
CA LEU A 14 -1.45 6.45 -3.71
C LEU A 14 -2.15 7.78 -4.02
N ALA A 15 -1.53 8.93 -3.67
CA ALA A 15 -2.17 10.24 -3.70
C ALA A 15 -2.33 10.76 -5.14
N ARG A 16 -1.44 10.36 -6.04
CA ARG A 16 -1.43 10.78 -7.44
C ARG A 16 -2.34 9.89 -8.31
N ASN A 17 -2.20 10.00 -9.63
CA ASN A 17 -2.84 9.13 -10.63
C ASN A 17 -2.19 7.73 -10.72
N ARG A 18 -1.55 7.27 -9.66
CA ARG A 18 -0.85 5.97 -9.62
C ARG A 18 -0.81 5.43 -8.21
N ALA A 19 -0.97 4.12 -8.06
CA ALA A 19 -0.57 3.37 -6.89
C ALA A 19 0.78 2.69 -7.17
N SER A 20 1.71 2.73 -6.21
CA SER A 20 2.93 1.92 -6.30
C SER A 20 3.18 1.12 -5.03
N VAL A 21 3.66 -0.11 -5.21
CA VAL A 21 3.95 -1.05 -4.14
C VAL A 21 5.26 -1.77 -4.36
N THR A 22 5.82 -2.33 -3.28
CA THR A 22 7.01 -3.18 -3.30
C THR A 22 6.73 -4.48 -2.57
N THR A 23 7.24 -5.59 -3.08
CA THR A 23 7.25 -6.90 -2.42
C THR A 23 8.27 -7.81 -3.11
N CYS A 24 8.87 -8.75 -2.37
CA CYS A 24 9.68 -9.82 -2.94
C CYS A 24 9.01 -11.20 -2.81
N ASN A 25 7.75 -11.23 -2.38
CA ASN A 25 6.97 -12.45 -2.21
C ASN A 25 6.25 -12.82 -3.51
N LEU A 26 6.73 -13.87 -4.18
CA LEU A 26 6.19 -14.35 -5.47
C LEU A 26 4.68 -14.61 -5.46
N LYS A 27 4.11 -15.10 -4.34
CA LYS A 27 2.66 -15.32 -4.23
C LYS A 27 1.89 -14.00 -4.25
N LEU A 28 2.38 -13.00 -3.52
CA LEU A 28 1.77 -11.66 -3.49
C LEU A 28 1.94 -10.94 -4.83
N ILE A 29 3.05 -11.18 -5.54
CA ILE A 29 3.25 -10.65 -6.89
C ILE A 29 2.15 -11.13 -7.84
N ILE A 30 1.84 -12.43 -7.85
CA ILE A 30 0.75 -12.99 -8.67
C ILE A 30 -0.59 -12.34 -8.30
N GLN A 31 -0.86 -12.14 -7.01
CA GLN A 31 -2.10 -11.48 -6.57
C GLN A 31 -2.16 -10.01 -6.97
N LEU A 32 -1.04 -9.28 -6.93
CA LEU A 32 -0.93 -7.90 -7.42
C LEU A 32 -1.21 -7.82 -8.92
N GLU A 33 -0.66 -8.74 -9.71
CA GLU A 33 -0.89 -8.80 -11.15
C GLU A 33 -2.37 -9.06 -11.50
N GLN A 34 -3.05 -9.91 -10.72
CA GLN A 34 -4.48 -10.18 -10.86
C GLN A 34 -5.36 -8.95 -10.60
N ILE A 35 -4.97 -8.08 -9.67
CA ILE A 35 -5.67 -6.81 -9.40
C ILE A 35 -5.15 -5.64 -10.26
N GLY A 36 -4.34 -5.92 -11.28
CA GLY A 36 -3.97 -4.97 -12.33
C GLY A 36 -2.62 -4.29 -12.17
N PHE A 37 -1.89 -4.52 -11.07
CA PHE A 37 -0.53 -4.00 -10.94
C PHE A 37 0.40 -4.65 -11.98
N ARG A 38 1.38 -3.90 -12.45
CA ARG A 38 2.41 -4.35 -13.38
C ARG A 38 3.77 -3.91 -12.86
N VAL A 39 4.81 -4.67 -13.17
CA VAL A 39 6.18 -4.26 -12.85
C VAL A 39 6.46 -2.92 -13.56
N ASP A 40 6.86 -1.91 -12.80
CA ASP A 40 7.53 -0.75 -13.39
C ASP A 40 9.00 -1.11 -13.60
N GLY A 41 9.72 -0.41 -14.48
CA GLY A 41 11.09 -0.77 -14.87
C GLY A 41 12.13 -0.81 -13.75
N TYR A 42 11.75 -0.68 -12.47
CA TYR A 42 12.63 -0.56 -11.31
C TYR A 42 12.15 -1.35 -10.07
N GLU A 43 11.89 -2.67 -10.21
CA GLU A 43 11.52 -3.60 -9.12
C GLU A 43 10.27 -3.24 -8.29
N ASN A 44 9.56 -2.16 -8.64
CA ASN A 44 8.27 -1.83 -8.03
C ASN A 44 7.15 -2.33 -8.92
N PHE A 45 5.97 -2.43 -8.32
CA PHE A 45 4.72 -2.70 -9.03
C PHE A 45 3.89 -1.44 -9.01
N SER A 46 3.30 -1.07 -10.15
CA SER A 46 2.47 0.11 -10.28
C SER A 46 1.13 -0.19 -10.95
N LEU A 47 0.13 0.61 -10.59
CA LEU A 47 -1.21 0.60 -11.17
C LEU A 47 -1.61 2.06 -11.41
N GLU A 48 -2.08 2.39 -12.61
CA GLU A 48 -2.64 3.71 -12.90
C GLU A 48 -3.99 3.88 -12.20
N ILE A 49 -4.18 5.01 -11.53
CA ILE A 49 -5.44 5.37 -10.87
C ILE A 49 -6.21 6.31 -11.79
N ILE A 50 -7.36 5.83 -12.24
CA ILE A 50 -8.20 6.48 -13.27
C ILE A 50 -9.10 7.54 -12.62
N ASP A 51 -9.71 7.18 -11.50
CA ASP A 51 -10.62 8.05 -10.75
C ASP A 51 -10.61 7.69 -9.27
N GLU A 52 -11.43 8.40 -8.50
CA GLU A 52 -11.54 8.21 -7.07
C GLU A 52 -12.13 6.84 -6.67
N SER A 53 -13.11 6.34 -7.43
CA SER A 53 -13.72 5.03 -7.17
C SER A 53 -12.71 3.92 -7.36
N HIS A 54 -11.93 3.99 -8.45
CA HIS A 54 -10.82 3.09 -8.72
C HIS A 54 -9.78 3.14 -7.59
N ARG A 55 -9.48 4.34 -7.06
CA ARG A 55 -8.56 4.46 -5.90
C ARG A 55 -9.09 3.75 -4.67
N VAL A 56 -10.35 3.98 -4.29
CA VAL A 56 -10.97 3.35 -3.11
C VAL A 56 -10.98 1.82 -3.28
N ASN A 57 -11.33 1.31 -4.45
CA ASN A 57 -11.31 -0.13 -4.75
C ASN A 57 -9.89 -0.72 -4.68
N THR A 58 -8.89 0.02 -5.18
CA THR A 58 -7.48 -0.36 -5.08
C THR A 58 -7.05 -0.45 -3.62
N ILE A 59 -7.41 0.53 -2.79
CA ILE A 59 -7.09 0.52 -1.37
C ILE A 59 -7.72 -0.68 -0.67
N ASN A 60 -9.02 -0.94 -0.89
CA ASN A 60 -9.70 -2.10 -0.30
C ASN A 60 -9.02 -3.43 -0.69
N SER A 61 -8.64 -3.58 -1.96
CA SER A 61 -7.90 -4.75 -2.44
C SER A 61 -6.54 -4.90 -1.75
N LEU A 62 -5.82 -3.79 -1.53
CA LEU A 62 -4.55 -3.80 -0.80
C LEU A 62 -4.74 -4.14 0.68
N ILE A 63 -5.83 -3.70 1.31
CA ILE A 63 -6.19 -4.10 2.69
C ILE A 63 -6.45 -5.61 2.75
N ASP A 64 -7.16 -6.19 1.78
CA ASP A 64 -7.40 -7.64 1.70
C ASP A 64 -6.12 -8.46 1.57
N LEU A 65 -5.11 -7.90 0.90
CA LEU A 65 -3.78 -8.50 0.78
C LEU A 65 -2.88 -8.21 1.99
N GLU A 66 -3.44 -7.66 3.07
CA GLU A 66 -2.74 -7.28 4.29
C GLU A 66 -1.53 -6.35 4.04
N ALA A 67 -1.65 -5.47 3.04
CA ALA A 67 -0.59 -4.54 2.69
C ALA A 67 -0.28 -3.55 3.82
N LEU A 68 0.98 -3.14 3.88
CA LEU A 68 1.50 -2.15 4.80
C LEU A 68 1.52 -0.79 4.12
N PHE A 69 0.67 0.14 4.56
CA PHE A 69 0.61 1.50 4.06
C PHE A 69 1.73 2.33 4.70
N SER A 70 2.65 2.88 3.90
CA SER A 70 3.77 3.62 4.46
C SER A 70 3.33 4.94 5.08
N ALA A 71 3.71 5.16 6.33
CA ALA A 71 3.67 6.45 6.98
C ALA A 71 4.79 7.36 6.45
N GLY A 72 4.55 8.66 6.38
CA GLY A 72 5.52 9.61 5.85
C GLY A 72 5.11 11.06 5.95
N ARG A 73 5.86 11.93 5.28
CA ARG A 73 5.50 13.33 5.07
C ARG A 73 4.55 13.47 3.88
N ASP A 74 3.84 14.60 3.82
CA ASP A 74 2.83 14.91 2.81
C ASP A 74 1.72 13.84 2.78
N TRP A 75 0.88 13.83 1.73
CA TRP A 75 -0.17 12.85 1.47
C TRP A 75 0.37 11.42 1.29
N SER A 76 0.88 10.85 2.37
CA SER A 76 1.41 9.50 2.43
C SER A 76 0.29 8.47 2.23
N PRO A 77 0.63 7.22 1.86
CA PRO A 77 -0.36 6.15 1.78
C PRO A 77 -1.19 6.00 3.06
N GLU A 78 -0.59 6.13 4.25
CA GLU A 78 -1.33 6.13 5.52
C GLU A 78 -2.36 7.27 5.57
N GLU A 79 -1.93 8.51 5.36
CA GLU A 79 -2.81 9.69 5.47
C GLU A 79 -3.97 9.64 4.48
N LEU A 80 -3.73 9.14 3.27
CA LEU A 80 -4.79 9.05 2.28
C LEU A 80 -5.86 8.01 2.65
N VAL A 81 -5.46 6.86 3.20
CA VAL A 81 -6.42 5.86 3.69
C VAL A 81 -7.19 6.40 4.91
N LEU A 82 -6.52 7.12 5.81
CA LEU A 82 -7.18 7.80 6.93
C LEU A 82 -8.21 8.82 6.43
N TYR A 83 -7.86 9.65 5.45
CA TYR A 83 -8.80 10.60 4.84
C TYR A 83 -10.03 9.90 4.26
N TYR A 84 -9.84 8.84 3.47
CA TYR A 84 -10.96 8.08 2.91
C TYR A 84 -11.84 7.43 3.98
N ARG A 85 -11.24 7.06 5.12
CA ARG A 85 -12.00 6.58 6.28
C ARG A 85 -12.78 7.70 6.97
N GLU A 86 -12.19 8.86 7.17
CA GLU A 86 -12.86 10.03 7.77
C GLU A 86 -14.09 10.48 6.97
N ILE A 87 -14.01 10.41 5.63
CA ILE A 87 -15.15 10.74 4.75
C ILE A 87 -16.09 9.55 4.48
N GLY A 88 -15.90 8.42 5.16
CA GLY A 88 -16.79 7.26 5.11
C GLY A 88 -16.72 6.40 3.85
N LYS A 89 -15.65 6.51 3.05
CA LYS A 89 -15.43 5.68 1.84
C LYS A 89 -14.67 4.38 2.12
N ILE A 90 -14.01 4.30 3.27
CA ILE A 90 -13.35 3.09 3.78
C ILE A 90 -13.80 2.89 5.22
N ASP A 91 -14.21 1.67 5.58
CA ASP A 91 -14.69 1.32 6.92
C ASP A 91 -13.87 0.21 7.58
N ARG A 92 -12.68 -0.08 7.02
CA ARG A 92 -11.83 -1.21 7.41
C ARG A 92 -10.60 -0.78 8.18
N ASN A 93 -10.16 -1.67 9.07
CA ASN A 93 -8.84 -1.56 9.68
C ASN A 93 -7.75 -1.86 8.65
N PHE A 94 -6.61 -1.19 8.77
CA PHE A 94 -5.47 -1.36 7.87
C PHE A 94 -4.13 -1.30 8.61
N LYS A 95 -3.09 -1.87 8.01
CA LYS A 95 -1.75 -1.94 8.59
C LYS A 95 -0.89 -0.80 8.09
N ILE A 96 -0.17 -0.16 8.98
CA ILE A 96 0.76 0.92 8.67
C ILE A 96 2.17 0.47 8.97
N ILE A 97 3.12 0.91 8.14
CA ILE A 97 4.55 0.78 8.40
C ILE A 97 5.21 2.16 8.48
N SER A 98 5.95 2.39 9.57
CA SER A 98 6.69 3.64 9.80
C SER A 98 8.17 3.32 10.05
N TRP A 99 9.08 4.05 9.42
CA TRP A 99 10.52 3.88 9.63
C TRP A 99 11.03 4.88 10.66
N LYS A 100 11.77 4.39 11.66
CA LYS A 100 12.57 5.23 12.58
C LYS A 100 13.98 5.43 12.02
N HIS A 101 14.55 4.37 11.45
CA HIS A 101 15.85 4.35 10.78
C HIS A 101 15.82 3.35 9.61
N LYS A 102 16.86 3.34 8.77
CA LYS A 102 16.94 2.46 7.57
C LYS A 102 16.61 0.98 7.85
N ASN A 103 17.00 0.48 9.02
CA ASN A 103 16.79 -0.93 9.42
C ASN A 103 15.84 -1.08 10.62
N SER A 104 15.11 -0.03 11.02
CA SER A 104 14.20 -0.06 12.16
C SER A 104 12.87 0.54 11.77
N TYR A 105 11.83 -0.29 11.81
CA TYR A 105 10.47 0.08 11.49
C TYR A 105 9.50 -0.42 12.58
N SER A 106 8.30 0.15 12.61
CA SER A 106 7.18 -0.32 13.42
C SER A 106 5.96 -0.56 12.55
N ILE A 107 5.18 -1.58 12.89
CA ILE A 107 3.90 -1.86 12.26
C ILE A 107 2.78 -1.59 13.27
N GLN A 108 1.74 -0.88 12.84
CA GLN A 108 0.54 -0.59 13.62
C GLN A 108 -0.71 -1.02 12.85
N ILE A 109 -1.77 -1.38 13.56
CA ILE A 109 -3.11 -1.56 12.97
C ILE A 109 -3.91 -0.33 13.36
N ARG A 110 -4.56 0.30 12.38
CA ARG A 110 -5.47 1.42 12.58
C ARG A 110 -6.86 1.06 12.16
#